data_AF-A0A358GM81-F1
#
_entry.id   AF-A0A358GM81-F1
#
_cell.length_a   1.000
_cell.length_b   1.000
_cell.length_c   1.000
_cell.angle_alpha   90.00
_cell.angle_beta   90.00
_cell.angle_gamma   90.00
#
_symmetry.space_group_name_H-M   'P 1'
#
loop_
_entity.id
_entity.type
_entity.pdbx_description
1 polymer ?
#
loop_
_entity_poly.entity_id
_entity_poly.type
_entity_poly.pdbx_seq_one_letter_code
_entity_poly.pdbx_strand_id
1 'polypeptide(L)'
;MTRNRKRGAYVLFIIVLVGLLLLIRSCRPEEFGHLLSRNNIQPEQVMVVAPVDSSTHLVLYQDTQTDGIASALIRHRKWSSEVIKSGSVLEDNKDGPISYLLTGYQYSNDNTCYIIYGYIHNPDIIRLLIRYDPNSSVAEVEAGILDPSDQGRLWFAVIQHPITEVQMDIQGLDNAGNSIYSSLDNED
;
A
#
# COMPACT_ATOMS: atom_id res chain seq x y z
N MET A 1 -1.92 32.11 -40.93
CA MET A 1 -2.10 30.65 -40.73
C MET A 1 -1.13 30.15 -39.65
N THR A 2 -1.47 30.21 -38.36
CA THR A 2 -0.58 29.73 -37.27
C THR A 2 -1.34 29.25 -36.02
N ARG A 3 -2.62 28.83 -36.16
CA ARG A 3 -3.47 28.47 -35.00
C ARG A 3 -3.49 26.96 -34.67
N ASN A 4 -3.07 26.09 -35.59
CA ASN A 4 -3.12 24.63 -35.40
C ASN A 4 -1.82 24.00 -34.86
N ARG A 5 -0.69 24.73 -34.85
CA ARG A 5 0.62 24.16 -34.47
C ARG A 5 0.80 24.01 -32.94
N LYS A 6 0.12 24.85 -32.14
CA LYS A 6 0.18 24.80 -30.67
C LYS A 6 -0.64 23.63 -30.09
N ARG A 7 -1.82 23.34 -30.65
CA ARG A 7 -2.67 22.23 -30.16
C ARG A 7 -2.01 20.86 -30.30
N GLY A 8 -1.30 20.61 -31.39
CA GLY A 8 -0.57 19.34 -31.59
C GLY A 8 0.52 19.10 -30.56
N ALA A 9 1.26 20.15 -30.16
CA ALA A 9 2.31 20.04 -29.16
C ALA A 9 1.76 19.77 -27.75
N TYR A 10 0.63 20.39 -27.37
CA TYR A 10 -0.03 20.13 -26.09
C TYR A 10 -0.60 18.71 -26.01
N VAL A 11 -1.21 18.20 -27.10
CA VAL A 11 -1.71 16.83 -27.14
C VAL A 11 -0.56 15.82 -27.07
N LEU A 12 0.54 16.08 -27.78
CA LEU A 12 1.73 15.23 -27.74
C LEU A 12 2.39 15.25 -26.36
N PHE A 13 2.44 16.40 -25.70
CA PHE A 13 2.93 16.54 -24.32
C PHE A 13 2.06 15.76 -23.33
N ILE A 14 0.73 15.82 -23.45
CA ILE A 14 -0.18 15.04 -22.61
C ILE A 14 -0.04 13.54 -22.88
N ILE A 15 0.10 13.11 -24.14
CA ILE A 15 0.31 11.69 -24.47
C ILE A 15 1.66 11.19 -23.95
N VAL A 16 2.73 11.99 -24.07
CA VAL A 16 4.05 11.64 -23.54
C VAL A 16 4.02 11.62 -22.01
N LEU A 17 3.33 12.56 -21.37
CA LEU A 17 3.19 12.61 -19.92
C LEU A 17 2.36 11.44 -19.39
N VAL A 18 1.25 11.10 -20.04
CA VAL A 18 0.44 9.91 -19.73
C VAL A 18 1.24 8.63 -19.99
N GLY A 19 2.03 8.58 -21.08
CA GLY A 19 2.94 7.47 -21.37
C GLY A 19 4.05 7.32 -20.32
N LEU A 20 4.61 8.42 -19.83
CA LEU A 20 5.61 8.44 -18.77
C LEU A 20 5.02 8.05 -17.41
N LEU A 21 3.80 8.50 -17.10
CA LEU A 21 3.06 8.11 -15.90
C LEU A 21 2.63 6.63 -15.94
N LEU A 22 2.34 6.09 -17.13
CA LEU A 22 2.10 4.66 -17.32
C LEU A 22 3.37 3.82 -17.17
N LEU A 23 4.56 4.36 -17.44
CA LEU A 23 5.83 3.67 -17.19
C LEU A 23 6.19 3.58 -15.69
N ILE A 24 5.53 4.37 -14.83
CA ILE A 24 5.66 4.26 -13.36
C ILE A 24 4.77 3.11 -12.82
N ARG A 25 3.89 2.51 -13.65
CA ARG A 25 3.08 1.37 -13.22
C ARG A 25 3.88 0.07 -13.27
N SER A 26 4.11 -0.43 -12.06
CA SER A 26 4.34 -1.84 -11.71
C SER A 26 5.73 -2.37 -12.02
N CYS A 27 6.60 -2.36 -10.99
CA CYS A 27 7.64 -3.38 -10.86
C CYS A 27 6.94 -4.74 -10.94
N ARG A 28 7.16 -5.48 -12.03
CA ARG A 28 6.49 -6.77 -12.21
C ARG A 28 7.00 -7.74 -11.14
N PRO A 29 6.13 -8.57 -10.54
CA PRO A 29 6.54 -9.62 -9.60
C PRO A 29 7.68 -10.49 -10.14
N GLU A 30 7.74 -10.66 -11.47
CA GLU A 30 8.80 -11.37 -12.21
C GLU A 30 10.21 -10.84 -11.91
N GLU A 31 10.39 -9.53 -11.69
CA GLU A 31 11.69 -8.93 -11.39
C GLU A 31 12.22 -9.38 -10.02
N PHE A 32 11.32 -9.72 -9.09
CA PHE A 32 11.65 -10.17 -7.75
C PHE A 32 11.47 -11.67 -7.53
N GLY A 33 10.93 -12.39 -8.52
CA GLY A 33 10.47 -13.77 -8.37
C GLY A 33 11.54 -14.71 -7.80
N HIS A 34 12.78 -14.64 -8.28
CA HIS A 34 13.87 -15.47 -7.77
C HIS A 34 14.30 -15.10 -6.34
N LEU A 35 14.26 -13.81 -5.98
CA LEU A 35 14.57 -13.35 -4.63
C LEU A 35 13.46 -13.78 -3.63
N LEU A 36 12.21 -13.65 -4.03
CA LEU A 36 11.04 -14.06 -3.25
C LEU A 36 10.98 -15.58 -3.08
N SER A 37 11.21 -16.34 -4.15
CA SER A 37 11.20 -17.82 -4.12
C SER A 37 12.26 -18.38 -3.17
N ARG A 38 13.47 -17.78 -3.13
CA ARG A 38 14.52 -18.14 -2.16
C ARG A 38 14.10 -17.92 -0.71
N ASN A 39 13.13 -17.05 -0.48
CA ASN A 39 12.55 -16.75 0.82
C ASN A 39 11.20 -17.43 1.01
N ASN A 40 10.89 -18.50 0.26
CA ASN A 40 9.63 -19.24 0.35
C ASN A 40 8.38 -18.36 0.14
N ILE A 41 8.44 -17.42 -0.82
CA ILE A 41 7.29 -16.69 -1.33
C ILE A 41 7.25 -16.96 -2.83
N GLN A 42 6.29 -17.76 -3.27
CA GLN A 42 6.13 -18.09 -4.68
C GLN A 42 5.53 -16.91 -5.45
N PRO A 43 5.88 -16.70 -6.72
CA PRO A 43 5.35 -15.60 -7.53
C PRO A 43 3.81 -15.57 -7.57
N GLU A 44 3.16 -16.72 -7.54
CA GLU A 44 1.70 -16.86 -7.60
C GLU A 44 1.01 -16.38 -6.31
N GLN A 45 1.74 -16.32 -5.19
CA GLN A 45 1.23 -15.80 -3.92
C GLN A 45 1.26 -14.28 -3.89
N VAL A 46 2.04 -13.63 -4.76
CA VAL A 46 2.25 -12.18 -4.72
C VAL A 46 1.03 -11.46 -5.27
N MET A 47 0.40 -10.67 -4.41
CA MET A 47 -0.76 -9.85 -4.77
C MET A 47 -0.32 -8.44 -5.17
N VAL A 48 0.69 -7.90 -4.51
CA VAL A 48 1.13 -6.50 -4.66
C VAL A 48 2.63 -6.39 -4.56
N VAL A 49 3.20 -5.57 -5.43
CA VAL A 49 4.54 -5.01 -5.28
C VAL A 49 4.47 -3.50 -5.44
N ALA A 50 4.88 -2.76 -4.41
CA ALA A 50 4.80 -1.30 -4.41
C ALA A 50 6.11 -0.67 -3.92
N PRO A 51 6.61 0.40 -4.55
CA PRO A 51 7.79 1.10 -4.05
C PRO A 51 7.48 1.81 -2.73
N VAL A 52 8.35 1.62 -1.74
CA VAL A 52 8.32 2.36 -0.46
C VAL A 52 9.28 3.55 -0.55
N ASP A 53 10.48 3.30 -1.09
CA ASP A 53 11.50 4.31 -1.38
C ASP A 53 12.31 3.86 -2.61
N SER A 54 13.37 4.59 -2.96
CA SER A 54 14.19 4.28 -4.15
C SER A 54 14.93 2.94 -4.09
N SER A 55 15.02 2.33 -2.92
CA SER A 55 15.76 1.10 -2.65
C SER A 55 14.92 0.00 -1.99
N THR A 56 13.67 0.30 -1.61
CA THR A 56 12.82 -0.63 -0.87
C THR A 56 11.46 -0.78 -1.54
N HIS A 57 11.01 -2.03 -1.67
CA HIS A 57 9.69 -2.38 -2.17
C HIS A 57 8.91 -3.15 -1.11
N LEU A 58 7.63 -2.80 -0.95
CA LEU A 58 6.64 -3.58 -0.23
C LEU A 58 6.14 -4.72 -1.12
N VAL A 59 5.98 -5.89 -0.51
CA VAL A 59 5.33 -7.06 -1.10
C VAL A 59 4.21 -7.51 -0.18
N LEU A 60 2.98 -7.55 -0.70
CA LEU A 60 1.85 -8.23 -0.05
C LEU A 60 1.60 -9.54 -0.76
N TYR A 61 1.47 -10.62 0.01
CA TYR A 61 1.33 -11.96 -0.53
C TYR A 61 0.38 -12.82 0.32
N GLN A 62 -0.29 -13.76 -0.34
CA GLN A 62 -1.12 -14.76 0.32
C GLN A 62 -0.22 -15.78 1.04
N ASP A 63 -0.35 -15.90 2.36
CA ASP A 63 0.30 -16.94 3.13
C ASP A 63 -0.49 -18.24 3.01
N THR A 64 0.10 -19.24 2.34
CA THR A 64 -0.53 -20.55 2.12
C THR A 64 -0.68 -21.39 3.39
N GLN A 65 -0.01 -21.05 4.49
CA GLN A 65 -0.12 -21.79 5.75
C GLN A 65 -1.35 -21.38 6.55
N THR A 66 -1.70 -20.10 6.52
CA THR A 66 -2.78 -19.49 7.32
C THR A 66 -3.97 -19.04 6.48
N ASP A 67 -3.85 -19.02 5.16
CA ASP A 67 -4.84 -18.47 4.22
C ASP A 67 -5.17 -16.98 4.45
N GLY A 68 -4.21 -16.24 5.02
CA GLY A 68 -4.30 -14.79 5.20
C GLY A 68 -3.29 -14.01 4.36
N ILE A 69 -3.32 -12.68 4.47
CA ILE A 69 -2.31 -11.82 3.82
C ILE A 69 -1.14 -11.61 4.78
N ALA A 70 0.07 -11.82 4.27
CA ALA A 70 1.29 -11.40 4.92
C ALA A 70 1.98 -10.28 4.13
N SER A 71 2.86 -9.53 4.82
CA SER A 71 3.71 -8.53 4.19
C SER A 71 5.19 -8.90 4.29
N ALA A 72 5.97 -8.44 3.31
CA ALA A 72 7.43 -8.44 3.33
C ALA A 72 7.99 -7.17 2.68
N LEU A 73 9.23 -6.82 3.02
CA LEU A 73 10.01 -5.79 2.33
C LEU A 73 11.15 -6.42 1.55
N ILE A 74 11.35 -5.95 0.33
CA ILE A 74 12.56 -6.18 -0.46
C ILE A 74 13.43 -4.96 -0.33
N ARG A 75 14.62 -5.10 0.25
CA ARG A 75 15.60 -4.02 0.38
C ARG A 75 16.80 -4.25 -0.52
N HIS A 76 17.08 -3.29 -1.39
CA HIS A 76 18.28 -3.25 -2.22
C HIS A 76 19.40 -2.49 -1.51
N ARG A 77 20.52 -3.17 -1.32
CA ARG A 77 21.78 -2.58 -0.89
C ARG A 77 22.75 -2.58 -2.06
N LYS A 78 23.84 -1.83 -1.92
CA LYS A 78 24.87 -1.69 -2.96
C LYS A 78 25.41 -3.01 -3.53
N TRP A 79 25.43 -4.07 -2.72
CA TRP A 79 26.01 -5.37 -3.09
C TRP A 79 25.11 -6.58 -2.79
N SER A 80 23.90 -6.36 -2.29
CA SER A 80 22.99 -7.43 -1.91
C SER A 80 21.55 -6.97 -1.95
N SER A 81 20.63 -7.91 -2.04
CA SER A 81 19.21 -7.66 -1.79
C SER A 81 18.73 -8.65 -0.76
N GLU A 82 17.86 -8.20 0.13
CA GLU A 82 17.32 -9.03 1.21
C GLU A 82 15.80 -8.89 1.26
N VAL A 83 15.15 -9.96 1.74
CA VAL A 83 13.72 -9.99 2.01
C VAL A 83 13.52 -10.05 3.51
N ILE A 84 12.75 -9.12 4.04
CA ILE A 84 12.40 -9.05 5.45
C ILE A 84 10.91 -9.34 5.55
N LYS A 85 10.53 -10.43 6.21
CA LYS A 85 9.11 -10.77 6.43
C LYS A 85 8.62 -10.15 7.74
N SER A 86 7.35 -9.75 7.75
CA SER A 86 6.65 -9.26 8.95
C SER A 86 6.55 -10.31 10.06
N GLY A 87 6.34 -11.57 9.70
CA GLY A 87 6.02 -12.65 10.66
C GLY A 87 4.57 -12.63 11.16
N SER A 88 3.80 -11.60 10.81
CA SER A 88 2.39 -11.46 11.14
C SER A 88 1.54 -11.66 9.89
N VAL A 89 0.37 -12.27 10.07
CA VAL A 89 -0.59 -12.53 9.00
C VAL A 89 -1.92 -11.90 9.38
N LEU A 90 -2.54 -11.19 8.45
CA LEU A 90 -3.91 -10.71 8.56
C LEU A 90 -4.85 -11.82 8.10
N GLU A 91 -5.67 -12.33 9.01
CA GLU A 91 -6.85 -13.11 8.69
C GLU A 91 -7.99 -12.16 8.30
N ASP A 92 -8.68 -12.47 7.20
CA ASP A 92 -9.74 -11.61 6.68
C ASP A 92 -11.01 -11.68 7.54
N ASN A 93 -11.42 -10.54 8.11
CA ASN A 93 -12.67 -10.41 8.86
C ASN A 93 -13.76 -9.75 7.99
N LYS A 94 -14.51 -10.59 7.28
CA LYS A 94 -15.59 -10.16 6.37
C LYS A 94 -16.82 -9.58 7.05
N ASP A 95 -16.95 -9.74 8.36
CA ASP A 95 -18.09 -9.20 9.12
C ASP A 95 -17.93 -7.69 9.39
N GLY A 96 -16.69 -7.17 9.32
CA GLY A 96 -16.39 -5.75 9.48
C GLY A 96 -16.40 -4.97 8.15
N PRO A 97 -16.57 -3.64 8.19
CA PRO A 97 -16.46 -2.80 6.98
C PRO A 97 -15.03 -2.76 6.42
N ILE A 98 -14.03 -2.94 7.29
CA ILE A 98 -12.59 -2.96 6.98
C ILE A 98 -11.92 -3.98 7.90
N SER A 99 -11.01 -4.78 7.36
CA SER A 99 -10.03 -5.59 8.09
C SER A 99 -8.63 -5.00 7.88
N TYR A 100 -7.78 -4.97 8.92
CA TYR A 100 -6.43 -4.41 8.79
C TYR A 100 -5.41 -4.98 9.78
N LEU A 101 -4.13 -4.89 9.39
CA LEU A 101 -3.00 -5.22 10.23
C LEU A 101 -1.89 -4.17 10.06
N LEU A 102 -1.36 -3.70 11.18
CA LEU A 102 -0.19 -2.84 11.24
C LEU A 102 1.06 -3.70 11.48
N THR A 103 2.10 -3.51 10.68
CA THR A 103 3.40 -4.18 10.83
C THR A 103 4.52 -3.15 10.84
N GLY A 104 5.41 -3.22 11.83
CA GLY A 104 6.65 -2.45 11.87
C GLY A 104 7.84 -3.20 11.27
N TYR A 105 8.60 -2.55 10.41
CA TYR A 105 9.87 -3.02 9.85
C TYR A 105 11.01 -2.13 10.33
N GLN A 106 11.93 -2.70 11.10
CA GLN A 106 13.10 -1.97 11.56
C GLN A 106 14.10 -1.79 10.41
N TYR A 107 14.25 -0.55 9.92
CA TYR A 107 15.18 -0.18 8.86
C TYR A 107 16.60 -0.02 9.41
N SER A 108 16.74 0.65 10.56
CA SER A 108 17.98 0.90 11.31
C SER A 108 17.66 1.06 12.80
N ASN A 109 18.68 1.28 13.65
CA ASN A 109 18.51 1.37 15.10
C ASN A 109 17.43 2.38 15.53
N ASP A 110 17.21 3.46 14.77
CA ASP A 110 16.31 4.56 15.12
C ASP A 110 15.20 4.80 14.07
N ASN A 111 15.06 3.94 13.06
CA ASN A 111 14.06 4.14 12.02
C ASN A 111 13.25 2.86 11.79
N THR A 112 11.95 2.93 12.07
CA THR A 112 10.97 1.87 11.81
C THR A 112 9.99 2.38 10.78
N CYS A 113 9.86 1.64 9.68
CA CYS A 113 8.80 1.87 8.71
C CYS A 113 7.61 1.02 9.09
N TYR A 114 6.44 1.64 9.19
CA TYR A 114 5.20 0.93 9.46
C TYR A 114 4.41 0.75 8.17
N ILE A 115 3.93 -0.46 7.96
CA ILE A 115 3.05 -0.80 6.85
C ILE A 115 1.71 -1.19 7.46
N ILE A 116 0.66 -0.52 7.03
CA ILE A 116 -0.71 -0.94 7.32
C ILE A 116 -1.34 -1.46 6.03
N TYR A 117 -2.05 -2.57 6.11
CA TYR A 117 -2.69 -3.19 4.96
C TYR A 117 -3.93 -3.99 5.39
N GLY A 118 -4.83 -4.23 4.44
CA GLY A 118 -5.95 -5.14 4.64
C GLY A 118 -7.02 -5.05 3.57
N TYR A 119 -8.27 -5.39 3.90
CA TYR A 119 -9.38 -5.41 2.95
C TYR A 119 -10.44 -4.36 3.29
N ILE A 120 -11.06 -3.81 2.25
CA ILE A 120 -12.28 -3.00 2.33
C ILE A 120 -13.45 -3.87 1.88
N HIS A 121 -14.40 -4.10 2.77
CA HIS A 121 -15.62 -4.85 2.50
C HIS A 121 -16.82 -3.95 2.24
N ASN A 122 -16.86 -2.76 2.83
CA ASN A 122 -17.91 -1.79 2.54
C ASN A 122 -17.68 -1.18 1.13
N PRO A 123 -18.58 -1.41 0.15
CA PRO A 123 -18.41 -0.92 -1.22
C PRO A 123 -18.49 0.61 -1.32
N ASP A 124 -19.14 1.27 -0.37
CA ASP A 124 -19.36 2.72 -0.38
C ASP A 124 -18.08 3.50 0.00
N ILE A 125 -17.12 2.84 0.66
CA ILE A 125 -15.81 3.44 0.97
C ILE A 125 -15.00 3.50 -0.32
N ILE A 126 -14.64 4.68 -0.79
CA ILE A 126 -13.81 4.85 -2.00
C ILE A 126 -12.42 5.40 -1.71
N ARG A 127 -12.20 5.96 -0.52
CA ARG A 127 -10.92 6.49 -0.06
C ARG A 127 -10.71 6.10 1.40
N LEU A 128 -9.45 5.86 1.76
CA LEU A 128 -9.03 5.61 3.13
C LEU A 128 -7.96 6.61 3.53
N LEU A 129 -8.17 7.28 4.65
CA LEU A 129 -7.22 8.19 5.26
C LEU A 129 -6.77 7.60 6.59
N ILE A 130 -5.46 7.54 6.81
CA ILE A 130 -4.86 7.04 8.04
C ILE A 130 -4.23 8.22 8.75
N ARG A 131 -4.73 8.53 9.94
CA ARG A 131 -4.18 9.56 10.83
C ARG A 131 -3.42 8.86 11.94
N TYR A 132 -2.13 9.15 12.08
CA TYR A 132 -1.22 8.42 12.97
C TYR A 132 -0.49 9.31 13.99
N ASP A 133 -0.83 10.60 14.03
CA ASP A 133 -0.54 11.50 15.15
C ASP A 133 -1.72 12.49 15.26
N PRO A 134 -2.52 12.40 16.33
CA PRO A 134 -3.72 13.24 16.48
C PRO A 134 -3.40 14.73 16.67
N ASN A 135 -2.16 15.09 17.04
CA ASN A 135 -1.75 16.47 17.32
C ASN A 135 -1.06 17.17 16.13
N SER A 136 -0.79 16.44 15.04
CA SER A 136 -0.13 16.98 13.86
C SER A 136 -1.06 17.02 12.65
N SER A 137 -1.23 18.21 12.06
CA SER A 137 -2.00 18.40 10.82
C SER A 137 -1.33 17.77 9.58
N VAL A 138 -0.14 17.19 9.73
CA VAL A 138 0.66 16.60 8.65
C VAL A 138 0.71 15.07 8.73
N ALA A 139 0.18 14.47 9.79
CA ALA A 139 0.25 13.03 10.03
C ALA A 139 -0.96 12.27 9.45
N GLU A 140 -1.29 12.57 8.20
CA GLU A 140 -2.31 11.86 7.42
C GLU A 140 -1.66 11.24 6.18
N VAL A 141 -1.99 9.98 5.90
CA VAL A 141 -1.61 9.31 4.66
C VAL A 141 -2.83 8.70 4.01
N GLU A 142 -2.99 8.92 2.69
CA GLU A 142 -4.03 8.27 1.91
C GLU A 142 -3.55 6.88 1.49
N ALA A 143 -4.40 5.87 1.70
CA ALA A 143 -4.08 4.51 1.31
C ALA A 143 -4.09 4.35 -0.22
N GLY A 144 -3.18 3.51 -0.71
CA GLY A 144 -3.34 2.90 -2.02
C GLY A 144 -4.43 1.83 -1.95
N ILE A 145 -5.55 2.06 -2.62
CA ILE A 145 -6.60 1.05 -2.81
C ILE A 145 -6.39 0.41 -4.18
N LEU A 146 -6.36 -0.92 -4.19
CA LEU A 146 -6.21 -1.71 -5.40
C LEU A 146 -7.59 -2.09 -5.95
N ASP A 147 -7.63 -2.30 -7.26
CA ASP A 147 -8.84 -2.75 -7.94
C ASP A 147 -9.37 -4.04 -7.29
N PRO A 148 -10.70 -4.19 -7.17
CA PRO A 148 -11.30 -5.31 -6.47
C PRO A 148 -10.87 -6.66 -7.05
N SER A 149 -10.54 -7.58 -6.16
CA SER A 149 -10.41 -9.01 -6.44
C SER A 149 -11.63 -9.77 -5.92
N ASP A 150 -11.71 -11.08 -6.17
CA ASP A 150 -12.75 -11.95 -5.61
C ASP A 150 -12.81 -11.92 -4.07
N GLN A 151 -11.75 -11.46 -3.41
CA GLN A 151 -11.63 -11.34 -1.95
C GLN A 151 -11.98 -9.93 -1.41
N GLY A 152 -12.41 -9.00 -2.28
CA GLY A 152 -12.63 -7.60 -1.92
C GLY A 152 -11.51 -6.69 -2.41
N ARG A 153 -11.52 -5.44 -1.94
CA ARG A 153 -10.54 -4.42 -2.33
C ARG A 153 -9.40 -4.40 -1.33
N LEU A 154 -8.23 -4.86 -1.77
CA LEU A 154 -7.00 -4.78 -1.00
C LEU A 154 -6.53 -3.32 -0.91
N TRP A 155 -6.06 -2.92 0.26
CA TRP A 155 -5.49 -1.59 0.48
C TRP A 155 -4.22 -1.65 1.31
N PHE A 156 -3.37 -0.64 1.18
CA PHE A 156 -2.20 -0.47 2.02
C PHE A 156 -1.77 1.00 2.15
N ALA A 157 -1.05 1.31 3.22
CA ALA A 157 -0.34 2.57 3.38
C ALA A 157 1.02 2.34 4.05
N VAL A 158 1.95 3.25 3.76
CA VAL A 158 3.32 3.22 4.28
C VAL A 158 3.53 4.46 5.14
N ILE A 159 3.93 4.26 6.40
CA ILE A 159 4.19 5.31 7.37
C ILE A 159 5.69 5.25 7.73
N GLN A 160 6.45 6.22 7.23
CA GLN A 160 7.90 6.30 7.42
C GLN A 160 8.34 7.08 8.67
N HIS A 161 7.38 7.62 9.43
CA HIS A 161 7.66 8.37 10.65
C HIS A 161 7.52 7.47 11.89
N PRO A 162 8.31 7.71 12.94
CA PRO A 162 8.14 7.00 14.20
C PRO A 162 6.75 7.29 14.75
N ILE A 163 5.95 6.25 14.89
CA ILE A 163 4.66 6.31 15.58
C ILE A 163 4.96 6.27 17.08
N THR A 164 4.81 7.41 17.75
CA THR A 164 5.08 7.55 19.19
C THR A 164 3.89 7.18 20.07
N GLU A 165 2.67 7.21 19.51
CA GLU A 165 1.43 6.84 20.19
C GLU A 165 0.61 5.91 19.31
N VAL A 166 0.01 4.88 19.92
CA VAL A 166 -0.74 3.81 19.24
C VAL A 166 -2.08 4.30 18.68
N GLN A 167 -2.43 5.58 18.89
CA GLN A 167 -3.71 6.12 18.45
C GLN A 167 -3.67 6.40 16.93
N MET A 168 -4.11 5.41 16.17
CA MET A 168 -4.31 5.48 14.73
C MET A 168 -5.81 5.54 14.44
N ASP A 169 -6.21 6.51 13.63
CA ASP A 169 -7.57 6.63 13.11
C ASP A 169 -7.59 6.29 11.62
N ILE A 170 -8.40 5.31 11.24
CA ILE A 170 -8.64 4.92 9.86
C ILE A 170 -10.02 5.43 9.47
N GLN A 171 -10.05 6.42 8.59
CA GLN A 171 -11.28 7.02 8.10
C GLN A 171 -11.62 6.49 6.70
N GLY A 172 -12.81 5.92 6.56
CA GLY A 172 -13.37 5.52 5.27
C GLY A 172 -14.29 6.61 4.73
N LEU A 173 -13.99 7.12 3.54
CA LEU A 173 -14.76 8.19 2.91
C LEU A 173 -15.58 7.68 1.72
N ASP A 174 -16.78 8.24 1.55
CA ASP A 174 -17.64 8.01 0.39
C ASP A 174 -17.26 8.88 -0.84
N ASN A 175 -18.00 8.74 -1.94
CA ASN A 175 -17.81 9.50 -3.17
C ASN A 175 -18.01 11.02 -3.00
N ALA A 176 -18.74 11.45 -1.98
CA ALA A 176 -18.96 12.85 -1.64
C ALA A 176 -17.89 13.40 -0.68
N GLY A 177 -16.99 12.54 -0.18
CA GLY A 177 -15.96 12.89 0.79
C GLY A 177 -16.44 12.88 2.24
N ASN A 178 -17.61 12.31 2.53
CA ASN A 178 -18.10 12.17 3.90
C ASN A 178 -17.45 10.96 4.57
N SER A 179 -17.10 11.11 5.86
CA SER A 179 -16.68 9.96 6.67
C SER A 179 -17.88 9.06 6.95
N ILE A 180 -17.77 7.80 6.52
CA ILE A 180 -18.77 6.75 6.71
C ILE A 180 -18.22 5.58 7.53
N TYR A 181 -16.95 5.67 7.94
CA TYR A 181 -16.27 4.73 8.81
C TYR A 181 -15.14 5.45 9.56
N SER A 182 -14.99 5.12 10.85
CA SER A 182 -13.90 5.56 11.73
C SER A 182 -13.50 4.35 12.58
N SER A 183 -12.21 4.06 12.70
CA SER A 183 -11.75 2.98 13.58
C SER A 183 -11.87 3.35 15.06
N LEU A 184 -11.74 4.64 15.40
CA LEU A 184 -11.84 5.12 16.78
C LEU A 184 -13.28 5.16 17.31
N ASP A 185 -14.27 5.31 16.42
CA ASP A 185 -15.69 5.33 16.82
C ASP A 185 -16.23 3.93 17.14
N ASN A 186 -15.44 2.87 16.90
CA ASN A 186 -15.81 1.47 17.10
C ASN A 186 -15.10 0.82 18.32
N GLU A 187 -14.39 1.59 19.15
CA GLU A 187 -13.72 1.10 20.39
C GLU A 187 -14.58 1.22 21.66
N ASP A 188 -15.92 1.22 21.55
CA ASP A 188 -16.86 1.24 22.69
C ASP A 188 -17.01 -0.13 23.41
#